data_AF-A0A533X608-F1
#
_entry.id   AF-A0A533X608-F1
#
_cell.length_a   1.000
_cell.length_b   1.000
_cell.length_c   1.000
_cell.angle_alpha   90.00
_cell.angle_beta   90.00
_cell.angle_gamma   90.00
#
_symmetry.space_group_name_H-M   'P 1'
#
loop_
_entity.id
_entity.type
_entity.pdbx_description
1 polymer ?
#
loop_
_entity_poly.entity_id
_entity_poly.type
_entity_poly.pdbx_seq_one_letter_code
_entity_poly.pdbx_strand_id
1 'polypeptide(L)'
;MLSWFALPSCALEKENGQMTPSDFEQRGKQLRAEIEAVYKQLKSAKKLRTGIKGNDITELVLKYVPIGTFFDDAENILRFAGFTVHPRPEANAAGNRPDRYHVSAWIDSLDQGFIWNVDVIVSLKPKAPGDYSDVSEISAGIFYTSL
;
A
#
# COMPACT_ATOMS: atom_id res chain seq x y z
N MET A 1 -54.49 -2.29 6.87
CA MET A 1 -53.62 -1.11 7.00
C MET A 1 -52.19 -1.60 7.00
N LEU A 2 -51.46 -1.38 5.92
CA LEU A 2 -50.07 -1.83 5.75
C LEU A 2 -49.16 -0.85 6.51
N SER A 3 -48.51 -1.32 7.57
CA SER A 3 -47.52 -0.55 8.33
C SER A 3 -46.18 -0.66 7.62
N TRP A 4 -45.75 0.42 6.97
CA TRP A 4 -44.37 0.58 6.49
C TRP A 4 -43.45 0.81 7.69
N PHE A 5 -42.60 -0.17 8.01
CA PHE A 5 -41.42 0.10 8.80
C PHE A 5 -40.40 0.82 7.91
N ALA A 6 -40.31 2.13 8.07
CA ALA A 6 -39.19 2.91 7.60
C ALA A 6 -37.94 2.46 8.37
N LEU A 7 -37.00 1.81 7.69
CA LEU A 7 -35.64 1.70 8.17
C LEU A 7 -35.04 3.11 8.17
N PRO A 8 -34.44 3.60 9.27
CA PRO A 8 -33.66 4.81 9.21
C PRO A 8 -32.44 4.54 8.32
N SER A 9 -32.52 5.17 7.17
CA SER A 9 -31.43 5.50 6.25
C SER A 9 -30.24 6.11 6.99
N CYS A 10 -29.04 5.76 6.53
CA CYS A 10 -27.85 6.62 6.56
C CYS A 10 -27.49 7.26 7.91
N ALA A 11 -26.74 6.54 8.75
CA ALA A 11 -25.79 7.19 9.65
C ALA A 11 -24.43 7.23 8.93
N LEU A 12 -24.32 8.10 7.91
CA LEU A 12 -23.04 8.61 7.41
C LEU A 12 -22.72 9.86 8.24
N GLU A 13 -22.40 9.67 9.52
CA GLU A 13 -21.85 10.74 10.33
C GLU A 13 -20.36 10.88 10.01
N LYS A 14 -20.08 11.73 9.01
CA LYS A 14 -18.79 12.38 8.88
C LYS A 14 -18.69 13.43 9.97
N GLU A 15 -18.00 13.12 11.06
CA GLU A 15 -17.56 14.14 12.01
C GLU A 15 -16.12 13.83 12.43
N ASN A 16 -15.20 14.72 12.02
CA ASN A 16 -13.74 14.58 11.92
C ASN A 16 -13.25 13.48 10.97
N GLY A 17 -12.82 13.88 9.77
CA GLY A 17 -12.24 13.02 8.71
C GLY A 17 -10.88 12.40 9.03
N GLN A 18 -10.63 12.08 10.30
CA GLN A 18 -9.45 11.40 10.78
C GLN A 18 -9.76 9.91 10.86
N MET A 19 -9.01 9.10 10.12
CA MET A 19 -9.20 7.65 10.14
C MET A 19 -8.91 7.09 11.53
N THR A 20 -9.75 6.14 11.94
CA THR A 20 -9.56 5.41 13.20
C THR A 20 -8.59 4.24 13.02
N PRO A 21 -8.03 3.69 14.11
CA PRO A 21 -7.23 2.46 14.03
C PRO A 21 -7.96 1.30 13.34
N SER A 22 -9.28 1.15 13.56
CA SER A 22 -10.11 0.15 12.88
C SER A 22 -10.23 0.39 11.37
N ASP A 23 -10.26 1.65 10.93
CA ASP A 23 -10.29 1.97 9.51
C ASP A 23 -8.98 1.57 8.82
N PHE A 24 -7.84 1.87 9.46
CA PHE A 24 -6.53 1.47 8.95
C PHE A 24 -6.39 -0.05 8.89
N GLU A 25 -6.83 -0.75 9.92
CA GLU A 25 -6.79 -2.21 9.98
C GLU A 25 -7.64 -2.84 8.88
N GLN A 26 -8.89 -2.38 8.72
CA GLN A 26 -9.78 -2.88 7.69
C GLN A 26 -9.21 -2.64 6.29
N ARG A 27 -8.76 -1.41 5.99
CA ARG A 27 -8.16 -1.06 4.70
C ARG A 27 -6.89 -1.86 4.44
N GLY A 28 -6.02 -2.00 5.43
CA GLY A 28 -4.77 -2.77 5.33
C GLY A 28 -5.03 -4.24 5.04
N LYS A 29 -5.97 -4.87 5.76
CA LYS A 29 -6.36 -6.27 5.51
C LYS A 29 -6.95 -6.47 4.11
N GLN A 30 -7.79 -5.55 3.65
CA GLN A 30 -8.35 -5.59 2.30
C GLN A 30 -7.25 -5.42 1.24
N LEU A 31 -6.32 -4.48 1.42
CA LEU A 31 -5.15 -4.28 0.57
C LEU A 31 -4.32 -5.57 0.47
N ARG A 32 -4.01 -6.20 1.61
CA ARG A 32 -3.28 -7.48 1.64
C ARG A 32 -3.99 -8.57 0.84
N ALA A 33 -5.29 -8.72 1.04
CA ALA A 33 -6.08 -9.72 0.33
C ALA A 33 -6.11 -9.47 -1.20
N GLU A 34 -6.26 -8.22 -1.64
CA GLU A 34 -6.22 -7.89 -3.08
C GLU A 34 -4.83 -8.12 -3.69
N ILE A 35 -3.74 -7.78 -2.98
CA ILE A 35 -2.37 -8.08 -3.43
C ILE A 35 -2.18 -9.58 -3.61
N GLU A 36 -2.60 -10.39 -2.64
CA GLU A 36 -2.52 -11.85 -2.74
C GLU A 36 -3.35 -12.42 -3.89
N ALA A 37 -4.54 -11.86 -4.12
CA ALA A 37 -5.41 -12.27 -5.23
C ALA A 37 -4.77 -11.97 -6.58
N VAL A 38 -4.22 -10.76 -6.76
CA VAL A 38 -3.49 -10.37 -7.99
C VAL A 38 -2.26 -11.24 -8.19
N TYR A 39 -1.49 -11.51 -7.13
CA TYR A 39 -0.35 -12.42 -7.20
C TYR A 39 -0.76 -13.82 -7.69
N LYS A 40 -1.77 -14.42 -7.06
CA LYS A 40 -2.29 -15.76 -7.45
C LYS A 40 -2.78 -15.77 -8.90
N GLN A 41 -3.45 -14.70 -9.34
CA GLN A 41 -3.87 -14.55 -10.73
C GLN A 41 -2.68 -14.50 -11.69
N LEU A 42 -1.68 -13.65 -11.43
CA LEU A 42 -0.47 -13.53 -12.24
C LEU A 42 0.31 -14.86 -12.30
N LYS A 43 0.42 -15.56 -11.18
CA LYS A 43 1.07 -16.87 -11.07
C LYS A 43 0.33 -17.90 -11.92
N SER A 44 -0.98 -18.03 -11.76
CA SER A 44 -1.80 -19.00 -12.51
C SER A 44 -1.79 -18.73 -14.02
N ALA A 45 -1.76 -17.46 -14.42
CA ALA A 45 -1.68 -17.03 -15.81
C ALA A 45 -0.26 -17.08 -16.41
N LYS A 46 0.77 -17.45 -15.62
CA LYS A 46 2.20 -17.39 -16.03
C LYS A 46 2.63 -15.99 -16.52
N LYS A 47 2.10 -14.94 -15.88
CA LYS A 47 2.34 -13.52 -16.23
C LYS A 47 3.24 -12.79 -15.25
N LEU A 48 3.77 -13.47 -14.23
CA LEU A 48 4.75 -12.88 -13.32
C LEU A 48 5.99 -12.46 -14.09
N ARG A 49 6.20 -11.15 -14.18
CA ARG A 49 7.44 -10.56 -14.68
C ARG A 49 8.57 -10.77 -13.69
N THR A 50 9.75 -11.12 -14.20
CA THR A 50 10.99 -11.28 -13.45
C THR A 50 11.86 -10.02 -13.58
N GLY A 51 12.74 -9.81 -12.60
CA GLY A 51 13.72 -8.71 -12.62
C GLY A 51 13.18 -7.35 -12.15
N ILE A 52 13.97 -6.30 -12.39
CA ILE A 52 13.86 -4.98 -11.73
C ILE A 52 12.54 -4.24 -12.01
N LYS A 53 11.82 -4.59 -13.09
CA LYS A 53 10.55 -3.90 -13.42
C LYS A 53 9.35 -4.46 -12.65
N GLY A 54 9.41 -5.69 -12.16
CA GLY A 54 8.30 -6.34 -11.46
C GLY A 54 6.97 -6.30 -12.22
N ASN A 55 5.88 -6.50 -11.48
CA ASN A 55 4.50 -6.36 -11.94
C ASN A 55 3.89 -5.17 -11.21
N ASP A 56 3.59 -4.11 -11.95
CA ASP A 56 3.04 -2.87 -11.39
C ASP A 56 1.65 -3.12 -10.79
N ILE A 57 1.48 -2.68 -9.54
CA ILE A 57 0.23 -2.73 -8.78
C ILE A 57 -0.12 -1.37 -8.18
N THR A 58 0.44 -0.28 -8.71
CA THR A 58 0.24 1.09 -8.21
C THR A 58 -1.25 1.46 -8.12
N GLU A 59 -2.03 1.17 -9.17
CA GLU A 59 -3.49 1.41 -9.19
C GLU A 59 -4.23 0.63 -8.11
N LEU A 60 -3.76 -0.57 -7.72
CA LEU A 60 -4.35 -1.34 -6.64
C LEU A 60 -4.10 -0.65 -5.30
N VAL A 61 -2.85 -0.23 -5.04
CA VAL A 61 -2.49 0.46 -3.80
C VAL A 61 -3.22 1.80 -3.67
N LEU A 62 -3.38 2.54 -4.77
CA LEU A 62 -4.09 3.84 -4.81
C LEU A 62 -5.55 3.76 -4.35
N LYS A 63 -6.21 2.60 -4.47
CA LYS A 63 -7.57 2.40 -3.94
C LYS A 63 -7.63 2.51 -2.42
N TYR A 64 -6.55 2.12 -1.74
CA TYR A 64 -6.48 2.04 -0.28
C TYR A 64 -5.72 3.20 0.34
N VAL A 65 -4.68 3.68 -0.36
CA VAL A 65 -3.88 4.85 0.00
C VAL A 65 -3.93 5.84 -1.17
N PRO A 66 -4.95 6.72 -1.24
CA PRO A 66 -5.01 7.75 -2.27
C PRO A 66 -3.87 8.77 -2.13
N ILE A 67 -3.48 9.40 -3.23
CA ILE A 67 -2.60 10.59 -3.20
C ILE A 67 -3.27 11.67 -2.35
N GLY A 68 -2.48 12.34 -1.51
CA GLY A 68 -2.95 13.30 -0.51
C GLY A 68 -3.32 12.69 0.84
N THR A 69 -3.17 11.37 1.03
CA THR A 69 -3.28 10.75 2.35
C THR A 69 -2.12 11.20 3.23
N PHE A 70 -2.37 11.48 4.51
CA PHE A 70 -1.31 11.77 5.48
C PHE A 70 -0.32 10.61 5.55
N PHE A 71 0.98 10.91 5.71
CA PHE A 71 1.99 9.85 5.74
C PHE A 71 1.78 8.86 6.88
N ASP A 72 1.44 9.33 8.08
CA ASP A 72 1.19 8.46 9.24
C ASP A 72 0.07 7.45 8.94
N ASP A 73 -1.01 7.93 8.32
CA ASP A 73 -2.16 7.12 7.93
C ASP A 73 -1.79 6.10 6.85
N ALA A 74 -1.07 6.53 5.80
CA ALA A 74 -0.58 5.67 4.74
C ALA A 74 0.33 4.55 5.28
N GLU A 75 1.26 4.90 6.16
CA GLU A 75 2.15 3.93 6.81
C GLU A 75 1.37 2.96 7.69
N ASN A 76 0.35 3.41 8.43
CA ASN A 76 -0.48 2.53 9.25
C ASN A 76 -1.26 1.54 8.39
N ILE A 77 -1.87 1.98 7.30
CA ILE A 77 -2.56 1.09 6.34
C ILE A 77 -1.58 0.04 5.79
N LEU A 78 -0.37 0.44 5.40
CA LEU A 78 0.66 -0.48 4.91
C LEU A 78 1.12 -1.46 6.00
N ARG A 79 1.33 -1.01 7.23
CA ARG A 79 1.66 -1.91 8.37
C ARG A 79 0.57 -2.94 8.60
N PHE A 80 -0.70 -2.53 8.60
CA PHE A 80 -1.83 -3.47 8.73
C PHE A 80 -2.00 -4.41 7.53
N ALA A 81 -1.52 -4.01 6.35
CA ALA A 81 -1.39 -4.89 5.19
C ALA A 81 -0.19 -5.86 5.28
N GLY A 82 0.59 -5.80 6.36
CA GLY A 82 1.73 -6.69 6.61
C GLY A 82 3.04 -6.20 6.01
N PHE A 83 3.14 -4.92 5.63
CA PHE A 83 4.40 -4.34 5.20
C PHE A 83 5.27 -3.94 6.39
N THR A 84 6.57 -4.19 6.27
CA THR A 84 7.60 -3.51 7.05
C THR A 84 7.81 -2.13 6.42
N VAL A 85 7.37 -1.09 7.12
CA VAL A 85 7.59 0.31 6.70
C VAL A 85 8.94 0.79 7.22
N HIS A 86 9.85 1.16 6.31
CA HIS A 86 11.17 1.67 6.68
C HIS A 86 11.11 3.11 7.21
N PRO A 87 12.11 3.55 7.99
CA PRO A 87 12.18 4.91 8.48
C PRO A 87 12.12 5.95 7.36
N ARG A 88 11.48 7.09 7.65
CA ARG A 88 11.46 8.24 6.75
C ARG A 88 12.88 8.72 6.47
N PRO A 89 13.29 8.90 5.21
CA PRO A 89 14.57 9.52 4.91
C PRO A 89 14.67 10.94 5.46
N GLU A 90 15.86 11.32 5.92
CA GLU A 90 16.17 12.69 6.32
C GLU A 90 16.04 13.67 5.14
N ALA A 91 15.77 14.94 5.42
CA ALA A 91 15.67 15.98 4.38
C ALA A 91 16.95 16.11 3.54
N ASN A 92 18.11 15.77 4.11
CA ASN A 92 19.43 15.78 3.49
C ASN A 92 19.96 14.36 3.18
N ALA A 93 19.07 13.39 2.94
CA ALA A 93 19.44 12.01 2.60
C ALA A 93 20.53 11.95 1.51
N ALA A 94 21.58 11.17 1.76
CA ALA A 94 22.74 11.05 0.88
C ALA A 94 22.41 10.31 -0.43
N GLY A 95 23.17 10.61 -1.49
CA GLY A 95 23.08 9.92 -2.78
C GLY A 95 22.24 10.65 -3.85
N ASN A 96 22.33 10.14 -5.08
CA ASN A 96 21.75 10.78 -6.27
C ASN A 96 20.58 10.02 -6.88
N ARG A 97 20.06 9.01 -6.18
CA ARG A 97 18.88 8.30 -6.67
C ARG A 97 17.63 9.19 -6.61
N PRO A 98 16.73 9.11 -7.60
CA PRO A 98 15.51 9.91 -7.62
C PRO A 98 14.55 9.57 -6.47
N ASP A 99 14.58 8.34 -5.98
CA ASP A 99 13.73 7.82 -4.91
C ASP A 99 14.32 7.97 -3.50
N ARG A 100 15.43 8.70 -3.33
CA ARG A 100 16.17 8.79 -2.05
C ARG A 100 15.37 9.40 -0.88
N TYR A 101 14.27 10.09 -1.17
CA TYR A 101 13.36 10.66 -0.16
C TYR A 101 12.07 9.86 -0.02
N HIS A 102 11.90 8.78 -0.76
CA HIS A 102 10.70 7.97 -0.68
C HIS A 102 10.75 7.09 0.56
N VAL A 103 9.62 6.97 1.26
CA VAL A 103 9.44 5.95 2.27
C VAL A 103 9.16 4.64 1.55
N SER A 104 9.99 3.64 1.80
CA SER A 104 9.80 2.31 1.23
C SER A 104 9.12 1.41 2.25
N ALA A 105 8.15 0.62 1.80
CA ALA A 105 7.45 -0.38 2.59
C ALA A 105 7.50 -1.72 1.85
N TRP A 106 7.93 -2.77 2.56
CA TRP A 106 8.28 -4.05 1.95
C TRP A 106 7.50 -5.20 2.57
N ILE A 107 7.08 -6.16 1.75
CA ILE A 107 6.73 -7.52 2.15
C ILE A 107 7.84 -8.40 1.60
N ASP A 108 8.79 -8.78 2.45
CA ASP A 108 10.04 -9.46 2.06
C ASP A 108 9.86 -10.93 1.65
N SER A 109 8.64 -11.46 1.69
CA SER A 109 8.28 -12.81 1.23
C SER A 109 6.75 -12.97 1.17
N LEU A 110 6.11 -12.42 0.14
CA LEU A 110 4.69 -12.68 -0.13
C LEU A 110 4.44 -14.17 -0.39
N ASP A 111 5.36 -14.80 -1.13
CA ASP A 111 5.45 -16.24 -1.37
C ASP A 111 6.93 -16.56 -1.64
N GLN A 112 7.38 -17.77 -1.28
CA GLN A 112 8.78 -18.14 -1.42
C GLN A 112 8.95 -19.64 -1.72
N GLY A 113 10.05 -19.96 -2.38
CA GLY A 113 10.53 -21.33 -2.56
C GLY A 113 12.04 -21.40 -2.33
N PHE A 114 12.61 -22.59 -2.50
CA PHE A 114 14.04 -22.82 -2.19
C PHE A 114 15.01 -21.97 -3.03
N ILE A 115 14.62 -21.59 -4.25
CA ILE A 115 15.46 -20.84 -5.21
C ILE A 115 14.80 -19.54 -5.70
N TRP A 116 13.70 -19.12 -5.10
CA TRP A 116 12.97 -17.95 -5.54
C TRP A 116 12.21 -17.29 -4.40
N ASN A 117 12.01 -15.97 -4.53
CA ASN A 117 11.25 -15.16 -3.61
C ASN A 117 10.31 -14.23 -4.37
N VAL A 118 9.18 -13.89 -3.76
CA VAL A 118 8.26 -12.87 -4.27
C VAL A 118 8.11 -11.78 -3.24
N ASP A 119 8.58 -10.59 -3.59
CA ASP A 119 8.53 -9.41 -2.75
C ASP A 119 7.41 -8.47 -3.22
N VAL A 120 6.88 -7.68 -2.30
CA VAL A 120 6.02 -6.54 -2.65
C VAL A 120 6.65 -5.30 -2.10
N ILE A 121 6.88 -4.31 -2.97
CA ILE A 121 7.49 -3.04 -2.59
C ILE A 121 6.50 -1.94 -2.91
N VAL A 122 6.23 -1.08 -1.94
CA VAL A 122 5.51 0.17 -2.08
C VAL A 122 6.45 1.32 -1.75
N SER A 123 6.45 2.34 -2.59
CA SER A 123 7.24 3.55 -2.44
C SER A 123 6.30 4.74 -2.32
N LEU A 124 6.37 5.45 -1.20
CA LEU A 124 5.60 6.66 -0.91
C LEU A 124 6.50 7.89 -1.03
N LYS A 125 6.14 8.82 -1.90
CA LYS A 125 6.92 10.05 -2.10
C LYS A 125 6.35 11.22 -1.31
N PRO A 126 7.16 11.93 -0.51
CA PRO A 126 6.75 13.16 0.15
C PRO A 126 6.61 14.32 -0.84
N LYS A 127 5.81 15.34 -0.48
CA LYS A 127 5.66 16.55 -1.32
C LYS A 127 6.99 17.23 -1.60
N ALA A 128 7.87 17.25 -0.60
CA ALA A 128 9.22 17.76 -0.68
C ALA A 128 10.13 16.96 0.26
N PRO A 129 11.46 16.97 0.06
CA PRO A 129 12.40 16.34 1.00
C PRO A 129 12.16 16.81 2.44
N GLY A 130 11.90 15.87 3.35
CA GLY A 130 11.60 16.17 4.76
C GLY A 130 10.15 16.57 5.06
N ASP A 131 9.32 16.85 4.04
CA ASP A 131 7.90 17.17 4.21
C ASP A 131 7.02 15.93 4.01
N TYR A 132 6.93 15.14 5.08
CA TYR A 132 6.07 13.96 5.18
C TYR A 132 4.69 14.32 5.75
N SER A 133 4.12 15.46 5.36
CA SER A 133 2.73 15.77 5.69
C SER A 133 1.79 14.81 4.95
N ASP A 134 1.82 14.85 3.62
CA ASP A 134 0.98 14.02 2.77
C ASP A 134 1.79 13.31 1.67
N VAL A 135 1.28 12.15 1.25
CA VAL A 135 1.80 11.39 0.12
C VAL A 135 1.49 12.13 -1.19
N SER A 136 2.52 12.43 -1.97
CA SER A 136 2.41 13.13 -3.25
C SER A 136 2.42 12.20 -4.47
N GLU A 137 3.05 11.04 -4.35
CA GLU A 137 3.17 10.04 -5.41
C GLU A 137 3.33 8.66 -4.77
N ILE A 138 2.82 7.63 -5.45
CA ILE A 138 2.96 6.24 -5.04
C ILE A 138 3.45 5.44 -6.24
N SER A 139 4.40 4.53 -6.01
CA SER A 139 4.68 3.45 -6.93
C SER A 139 4.71 2.12 -6.18
N ALA A 140 4.20 1.07 -6.80
CA ALA A 140 4.14 -0.23 -6.16
C ALA A 140 4.34 -1.38 -7.16
N GLY A 141 4.99 -2.45 -6.73
CA GLY A 141 5.24 -3.61 -7.58
C GLY A 141 5.35 -4.92 -6.83
N ILE A 142 4.98 -6.01 -7.52
CA ILE A 142 5.28 -7.38 -7.13
C ILE A 142 6.51 -7.86 -7.90
N PHE A 143 7.56 -8.23 -7.17
CA PHE A 143 8.86 -8.59 -7.73
C PHE A 143 9.12 -10.07 -7.53
N TYR A 144 9.30 -10.80 -8.63
CA TYR A 144 9.78 -12.16 -8.59
C TYR A 144 11.30 -12.16 -8.75
N THR A 145 12.00 -12.67 -7.74
CA THR A 145 13.45 -12.80 -7.71
C THR A 145 13.83 -14.28 -7.72
N SER A 146 14.69 -14.69 -8.65
CA SER A 146 15.35 -16.00 -8.62
C SER A 146 16.73 -15.84 -8.00
N LEU A 147 17.09 -16.74 -7.10
CA LEU A 147 18.46 -16.91 -6.62
C LEU A 147 19.31 -17.63 -7.68
#